data_AF-A0A956NTT9-F1
#
_entry.id   AF-A0A956NTT9-F1
#
_cell.length_a   1.000
_cell.length_b   1.000
_cell.length_c   1.000
_cell.angle_alpha   90.00
_cell.angle_beta   90.00
_cell.angle_gamma   90.00
#
_symmetry.space_group_name_H-M   'P 1'
#
loop_
_entity.id
_entity.type
_entity.pdbx_description
1 polymer ?
#
loop_
_entity_poly.entity_id
_entity_poly.type
_entity_poly.pdbx_seq_one_letter_code
_entity_poly.pdbx_strand_id
1 'polypeptide(L)'
;MTDCVTLEASIGAYLAGRLAPAEAEAIEAHAASCDRCAELLEARTRLPVALPREVPPPTATRAATLRRVAVATRRRRTRRVVLPTAIAASLLVVWGVSRPADKAAMMRAREALSPMAMAESRAFAEFEALATARREVEEALAEAPPEARQRLEAQRDRLARQYDQLVALVQAFES
;
A
#
# COMPACT_ATOMS: atom_id res chain seq x y z
N MET A 1 -17.04 -4.21 -40.14
CA MET A 1 -16.36 -5.48 -39.85
C MET A 1 -14.94 -5.34 -40.35
N THR A 2 -13.96 -5.44 -39.47
CA THR A 2 -12.54 -5.43 -39.84
C THR A 2 -12.19 -6.78 -40.44
N ASP A 3 -11.52 -6.80 -41.59
CA ASP A 3 -10.98 -8.01 -42.20
C ASP A 3 -9.47 -8.14 -41.91
N CYS A 4 -8.90 -9.31 -42.24
CA CYS A 4 -7.50 -9.60 -41.96
C CYS A 4 -6.54 -8.62 -42.66
N VAL A 5 -6.89 -8.14 -43.86
CA VAL A 5 -6.07 -7.21 -44.64
C VAL A 5 -6.06 -5.83 -43.97
N THR A 6 -7.23 -5.37 -43.52
CA THR A 6 -7.36 -4.09 -42.80
C THR A 6 -6.62 -4.14 -41.46
N LEU A 7 -6.72 -5.25 -40.72
CA LEU A 7 -5.97 -5.42 -39.48
C LEU A 7 -4.46 -5.38 -39.74
N GLU A 8 -3.95 -6.13 -40.72
CA GLU A 8 -2.52 -6.19 -41.03
C GLU A 8 -1.97 -4.80 -41.42
N ALA A 9 -2.74 -4.01 -42.16
CA ALA A 9 -2.37 -2.64 -42.51
C ALA A 9 -2.40 -1.66 -41.32
N SER A 10 -3.31 -1.86 -40.36
CA SER A 10 -3.54 -0.94 -39.24
C SER A 10 -2.78 -1.31 -37.96
N ILE A 11 -2.19 -2.50 -37.88
CA ILE A 11 -1.50 -3.01 -36.68
C ILE A 11 -0.37 -2.07 -36.19
N GLY A 12 0.35 -1.41 -37.09
CA GLY A 12 1.40 -0.47 -36.72
C GLY A 12 0.85 0.81 -36.07
N ALA A 13 -0.33 1.27 -36.49
CA ALA A 13 -1.01 2.41 -35.88
C ALA A 13 -1.64 2.02 -34.54
N TYR A 14 -2.18 0.80 -34.43
CA TYR A 14 -2.68 0.22 -33.18
C TYR A 14 -1.59 0.18 -32.11
N LEU A 15 -0.43 -0.44 -32.41
CA LEU A 15 0.68 -0.55 -31.46
C LEU A 15 1.31 0.80 -31.08
N ALA A 16 1.22 1.79 -31.95
CA ALA A 16 1.66 3.16 -31.67
C ALA A 16 0.63 3.99 -30.89
N GLY A 17 -0.55 3.45 -30.57
CA GLY A 17 -1.63 4.17 -29.89
C GLY A 17 -2.22 5.32 -30.73
N ARG A 18 -2.22 5.20 -32.06
CA ARG A 18 -2.66 6.26 -33.00
C ARG A 18 -4.04 6.04 -33.61
N LEU A 19 -4.70 4.93 -33.32
CA LEU A 19 -6.06 4.65 -33.79
C LEU A 19 -7.11 5.31 -32.90
N ALA A 20 -8.26 5.63 -33.47
CA ALA A 20 -9.42 6.03 -32.68
C ALA A 20 -9.91 4.86 -31.81
N PRO A 21 -10.56 5.10 -30.65
CA PRO A 21 -11.01 4.03 -29.76
C PRO A 21 -11.88 2.97 -30.45
N ALA A 22 -12.79 3.39 -31.33
CA ALA A 22 -13.67 2.47 -32.07
C ALA A 22 -12.91 1.58 -33.07
N GLU A 23 -11.82 2.09 -33.67
CA GLU A 23 -10.98 1.32 -34.59
C GLU A 23 -10.13 0.30 -33.84
N ALA A 24 -9.61 0.69 -32.67
CA ALA A 24 -8.88 -0.22 -31.78
C ALA A 24 -9.78 -1.37 -31.31
N GLU A 25 -11.01 -1.06 -30.86
CA GLU A 25 -11.99 -2.07 -30.46
C GLU A 25 -12.34 -3.03 -31.61
N ALA A 26 -12.47 -2.51 -32.84
CA ALA A 26 -12.75 -3.33 -34.01
C ALA A 26 -11.59 -4.28 -34.38
N ILE A 27 -10.33 -3.87 -34.15
CA ILE A 27 -9.15 -4.73 -34.31
C ILE A 27 -9.13 -5.82 -33.23
N GLU A 28 -9.37 -5.45 -31.98
CA GLU A 28 -9.40 -6.38 -30.84
C GLU A 28 -10.50 -7.43 -31.00
N ALA A 29 -11.71 -7.02 -31.41
CA ALA A 29 -12.81 -7.93 -31.69
C ALA A 29 -12.52 -8.89 -32.85
N HIS A 30 -11.84 -8.44 -33.90
CA HIS A 30 -11.43 -9.32 -35.00
C HIS A 30 -10.34 -10.31 -34.55
N ALA A 31 -9.33 -9.84 -33.82
CA ALA A 31 -8.27 -10.70 -33.31
C ALA A 31 -8.79 -11.75 -32.33
N ALA A 32 -9.79 -11.42 -31.51
CA ALA A 32 -10.44 -12.36 -30.60
C ALA A 32 -11.20 -13.50 -31.32
N SER A 33 -11.52 -13.34 -32.61
CA SER A 33 -12.27 -14.32 -33.41
C SER A 33 -11.46 -14.93 -34.56
N CYS A 34 -10.21 -14.52 -34.74
CA CYS A 34 -9.36 -14.95 -35.84
C CYS A 34 -7.95 -15.31 -35.34
N ASP A 35 -7.66 -16.61 -35.21
CA ASP A 35 -6.39 -17.14 -34.69
C ASP A 35 -5.17 -16.55 -35.39
N ARG A 36 -5.20 -16.42 -36.73
CA ARG A 36 -4.13 -15.80 -37.52
C ARG A 36 -3.84 -14.36 -37.08
N CYS A 37 -4.88 -13.57 -36.83
CA CYS A 37 -4.73 -12.17 -36.41
C CYS A 37 -4.30 -12.06 -34.95
N ALA A 38 -4.75 -12.98 -34.09
CA ALA A 38 -4.28 -13.09 -32.71
C ALA A 38 -2.77 -13.38 -32.66
N GLU A 39 -2.30 -14.37 -33.42
CA GLU A 39 -0.87 -14.71 -33.52
C GLU A 39 -0.05 -13.56 -34.08
N LEU A 40 -0.57 -12.84 -35.08
CA LEU A 40 0.11 -11.68 -35.65
C LEU A 40 0.26 -10.55 -34.62
N LEU A 41 -0.79 -10.25 -33.85
CA LEU A 41 -0.73 -9.27 -32.76
C LEU A 41 0.24 -9.71 -31.67
N GLU A 42 0.20 -10.97 -31.25
CA GLU A 42 1.15 -11.50 -30.27
C GLU A 42 2.60 -11.38 -30.76
N ALA A 43 2.86 -11.78 -32.01
CA ALA A 43 4.19 -11.70 -32.60
C ALA A 43 4.72 -10.26 -32.68
N ARG A 44 3.85 -9.27 -32.92
CA ARG A 44 4.24 -7.85 -33.00
C ARG A 44 4.29 -7.15 -31.64
N THR A 45 3.58 -7.65 -30.63
CA THR A 45 3.62 -7.11 -29.25
C THR A 45 4.76 -7.67 -28.43
N ARG A 46 5.27 -8.86 -28.77
CA ARG A 46 6.50 -9.41 -28.20
C ARG A 46 7.68 -8.49 -28.56
N LEU A 47 8.01 -7.59 -27.63
CA LEU A 47 9.23 -6.79 -27.71
C LEU A 47 10.43 -7.75 -27.79
N PRO A 48 11.42 -7.50 -28.67
CA PRO A 48 12.63 -8.28 -28.66
C PRO A 48 13.24 -8.22 -27.26
N VAL A 49 13.59 -9.38 -26.72
CA VAL A 49 14.14 -9.58 -25.35
C VAL A 49 15.38 -8.71 -25.09
N ALA A 50 16.00 -8.17 -26.14
CA ALA A 50 17.18 -7.32 -26.12
C ALA A 50 16.89 -5.81 -25.99
N LEU A 51 15.74 -5.39 -25.46
CA LEU A 51 15.64 -4.00 -25.01
C LEU A 51 16.60 -3.79 -23.83
N PRO A 52 17.36 -2.68 -23.77
CA PRO A 52 18.18 -2.37 -22.63
C PRO A 52 17.27 -2.37 -21.38
N ARG A 53 17.60 -3.28 -20.44
CA ARG A 53 16.81 -3.56 -19.23
C ARG A 53 16.57 -2.32 -18.37
N GLU A 54 17.43 -1.31 -18.52
CA GLU A 54 17.37 -0.06 -17.78
C GLU A 54 17.69 1.11 -18.70
N VAL A 55 16.67 1.92 -19.01
CA VAL A 55 16.90 3.30 -19.45
C VAL A 55 17.03 4.14 -18.19
N PRO A 56 18.23 4.68 -17.87
CA PRO A 56 18.40 5.47 -16.66
C PRO A 56 17.46 6.69 -16.73
N PRO A 57 16.67 6.96 -15.67
CA PRO A 57 15.77 8.10 -15.69
C PRO A 57 16.58 9.39 -15.80
N PRO A 58 16.05 10.43 -16.49
CA PRO A 58 16.69 11.74 -16.52
C PRO A 58 17.03 12.21 -15.10
N THR A 59 18.28 12.64 -14.88
CA THR A 59 18.78 13.03 -13.55
C THR A 59 17.91 14.12 -12.91
N ALA A 60 17.35 15.01 -13.72
CA ALA A 60 16.44 16.07 -13.30
C ALA A 60 15.13 15.52 -12.69
N THR A 61 14.51 14.49 -13.27
CA THR A 61 13.26 13.92 -12.74
C THR A 61 13.54 13.17 -11.45
N ARG A 62 14.65 12.42 -11.38
CA ARG A 62 15.10 11.77 -10.13
C ARG A 62 15.29 12.78 -9.01
N ALA A 63 16.02 13.88 -9.26
CA ALA A 63 16.26 14.91 -8.27
C ALA A 63 14.95 15.59 -7.83
N ALA A 64 14.04 15.90 -8.76
CA ALA A 64 12.74 16.48 -8.45
C ALA A 64 11.89 15.55 -7.58
N THR A 65 11.84 14.26 -7.91
CA THR A 65 11.11 13.25 -7.13
C THR A 65 11.71 13.07 -5.74
N LEU A 66 13.04 12.97 -5.63
CA LEU A 66 13.71 12.88 -4.33
C LEU A 66 13.47 14.12 -3.46
N ARG A 67 13.47 15.32 -4.05
CA ARG A 67 13.10 16.56 -3.34
C ARG A 67 11.65 16.52 -2.84
N ARG A 68 10.70 16.07 -3.66
CA ARG A 68 9.29 15.94 -3.25
C ARG A 68 9.14 14.95 -2.09
N VAL A 69 9.79 13.79 -2.17
CA VAL A 69 9.77 12.79 -1.10
C VAL A 69 10.42 13.35 0.17
N ALA A 70 11.57 14.03 0.07
CA ALA A 70 12.25 14.65 1.20
C ALA A 70 11.39 15.73 1.89
N VAL A 71 10.67 16.55 1.13
CA VAL A 71 9.75 17.55 1.69
C VAL A 71 8.56 16.87 2.38
N ALA A 72 7.99 15.83 1.78
CA ALA A 72 6.88 15.08 2.34
C ALA A 72 7.27 14.39 3.66
N THR A 73 8.44 13.74 3.71
CA THR A 73 8.96 13.11 4.94
C THR A 73 9.30 14.14 6.01
N ARG A 74 9.88 15.29 5.64
CA ARG A 74 10.16 16.38 6.59
C ARG A 74 8.89 16.95 7.20
N ARG A 75 7.83 17.19 6.41
CA ARG A 75 6.52 17.64 6.92
C ARG A 75 5.87 16.62 7.85
N ARG A 76 5.96 15.31 7.55
CA ARG A 76 5.46 14.26 8.44
C ARG A 76 6.23 14.23 9.76
N ARG A 77 7.56 14.36 9.71
CA ARG A 77 8.41 14.38 10.91
C ARG A 77 8.15 15.61 11.76
N THR A 78 8.06 16.80 11.17
CA THR A 78 7.75 18.02 11.94
C THR A 78 6.35 17.98 12.52
N ARG A 79 5.33 17.50 11.79
CA ARG A 79 3.98 17.31 12.39
C ARG A 79 3.99 16.31 13.53
N ARG A 80 4.71 15.19 13.40
CA ARG A 80 4.79 14.18 14.48
C ARG A 80 5.49 14.68 15.74
N VAL A 81 6.45 15.61 15.62
CA VAL A 81 7.19 16.13 16.78
C VAL A 81 6.55 17.41 17.33
N VAL A 82 6.17 18.35 16.47
CA VAL A 82 5.69 19.68 16.87
C VAL A 82 4.25 19.63 17.41
N LEU A 83 3.40 18.76 16.87
CA LEU A 83 2.01 18.65 17.33
C LEU A 83 1.91 18.19 18.79
N PRO A 84 2.58 17.10 19.23
CA PRO A 84 2.54 16.71 20.64
C PRO A 84 3.26 17.70 21.55
N THR A 85 4.32 18.38 21.12
CA THR A 85 4.99 19.39 21.96
C THR A 85 4.14 20.63 22.15
N ALA A 86 3.41 21.07 21.12
CA ALA A 86 2.46 22.19 21.24
C ALA A 86 1.31 21.83 22.18
N ILE A 87 0.75 20.61 22.07
CA ILE A 87 -0.30 20.13 22.99
C ILE A 87 0.24 20.02 24.43
N ALA A 88 1.44 19.46 24.62
CA ALA A 88 2.07 19.35 25.94
C ALA A 88 2.37 20.72 26.56
N ALA A 89 2.83 21.70 25.77
CA ALA A 89 3.07 23.06 26.24
C ALA A 89 1.75 23.74 26.66
N SER A 90 0.67 23.58 25.88
CA SER A 90 -0.66 24.08 26.25
C SER A 90 -1.17 23.42 27.53
N LEU A 91 -0.98 22.11 27.68
CA LEU A 91 -1.34 21.38 28.90
C LEU A 91 -0.50 21.81 30.10
N LEU A 92 0.79 22.14 29.93
CA LEU A 92 1.66 22.66 30.99
C LEU A 92 1.24 24.06 31.46
N VAL A 93 0.74 24.92 30.58
CA VAL A 93 0.20 26.23 31.00
C VAL A 93 -1.10 26.04 31.79
N VAL A 94 -1.96 25.11 31.36
CA VAL A 94 -3.24 24.82 32.04
C VAL A 94 -3.04 24.05 33.36
N TRP A 95 -2.09 23.11 33.42
CA TRP A 95 -1.75 22.36 34.64
C TRP A 95 -0.77 23.09 35.56
N GLY A 96 0.07 23.98 35.05
CA GLY A 96 1.05 24.73 35.83
C GLY A 96 0.41 25.75 36.77
N VAL A 97 -0.77 26.25 36.42
CA VAL A 97 -1.60 27.08 37.31
C VAL A 97 -2.34 26.24 38.34
N SER A 98 -2.35 24.91 38.22
CA SER A 98 -3.12 24.01 39.07
C SER A 98 -2.44 22.66 39.27
N ARG A 99 -1.29 22.60 39.96
CA ARG A 99 -1.02 21.43 40.82
C ARG A 99 0.07 21.59 41.88
N PRO A 100 -0.21 21.19 43.13
CA PRO A 100 0.82 20.86 44.12
C PRO A 100 1.61 19.62 43.70
N ALA A 101 2.86 19.57 44.12
CA ALA A 101 3.89 18.60 43.74
C ALA A 101 3.58 17.17 44.21
N ASP A 102 2.79 16.44 43.45
CA ASP A 102 2.51 15.04 43.72
C ASP A 102 3.54 14.14 43.01
N LYS A 103 4.63 13.82 43.71
CA LYS A 103 5.77 13.02 43.21
C LYS A 103 5.33 11.67 42.64
N ALA A 104 4.19 11.14 43.09
CA ALA A 104 3.60 9.89 42.61
C ALA A 104 3.12 9.97 41.14
N ALA A 105 2.67 11.14 40.67
CA ALA A 105 2.28 11.33 39.28
C ALA A 105 3.50 11.39 38.35
N MET A 106 4.62 11.97 38.83
CA MET A 106 5.86 12.07 38.06
C MET A 106 6.56 10.72 37.91
N MET A 107 6.53 9.87 38.94
CA MET A 107 7.02 8.49 38.86
C MET A 107 6.22 7.67 37.83
N ARG A 108 4.89 7.76 37.84
CA ARG A 108 4.01 7.12 36.83
C ARG A 108 4.27 7.61 35.41
N ALA A 109 4.52 8.91 35.22
CA ALA A 109 4.85 9.46 33.91
C ALA A 109 6.23 8.99 33.40
N ARG A 110 7.22 8.85 34.28
CA ARG A 110 8.55 8.34 33.94
C ARG A 110 8.51 6.85 33.57
N GLU A 111 7.68 6.08 34.27
CA GLU A 111 7.46 4.67 34.00
C GLU A 111 6.74 4.46 32.65
N ALA A 112 5.74 5.30 32.34
CA ALA A 112 5.06 5.35 31.05
C ALA A 112 5.97 5.79 29.87
N LEU A 113 7.08 6.47 30.15
CA LEU A 113 8.11 6.85 29.17
C LEU A 113 9.22 5.81 29.03
N SER A 114 9.14 4.67 29.73
CA SER A 114 10.12 3.61 29.54
C SER A 114 9.99 3.02 28.12
N PRO A 115 11.12 2.72 27.46
CA PRO A 115 11.10 2.09 26.13
C PRO A 115 10.30 0.78 26.11
N MET A 116 10.28 0.06 27.23
CA MET A 116 9.56 -1.21 27.39
C MET A 116 8.04 -0.99 27.44
N ALA A 117 7.54 -0.01 28.21
CA ALA A 117 6.12 0.34 28.21
C ALA A 117 5.65 0.86 26.84
N MET A 118 6.51 1.55 26.10
CA MET A 118 6.20 1.95 24.71
C MET A 118 6.18 0.76 23.74
N ALA A 119 7.04 -0.24 23.94
CA ALA A 119 7.03 -1.46 23.14
C ALA A 119 5.77 -2.29 23.41
N GLU A 120 5.40 -2.46 24.68
CA GLU A 120 4.20 -3.18 25.11
C GLU A 120 2.92 -2.51 24.61
N SER A 121 2.80 -1.18 24.77
CA SER A 121 1.62 -0.46 24.26
C SER A 121 1.48 -0.54 22.73
N ARG A 122 2.60 -0.58 21.99
CA ARG A 122 2.59 -0.80 20.54
C ARG A 122 2.18 -2.22 20.19
N ALA A 123 2.73 -3.22 20.86
CA ALA A 123 2.38 -4.62 20.64
C ALA A 123 0.88 -4.83 20.88
N PHE A 124 0.35 -4.30 21.98
CA PHE A 124 -1.08 -4.38 22.28
C PHE A 124 -1.96 -3.71 21.20
N ALA A 125 -1.59 -2.50 20.78
CA ALA A 125 -2.31 -1.80 19.72
C ALA A 125 -2.28 -2.57 18.37
N GLU A 126 -1.18 -3.25 18.08
CA GLU A 126 -1.05 -4.08 16.87
C GLU A 126 -1.91 -5.35 16.94
N PHE A 127 -1.98 -6.01 18.10
CA PHE A 127 -2.91 -7.11 18.32
C PHE A 127 -4.37 -6.67 18.19
N GLU A 128 -4.74 -5.52 18.75
CA GLU A 128 -6.10 -4.98 18.65
C GLU A 128 -6.48 -4.64 17.20
N ALA A 129 -5.54 -4.07 16.43
CA ALA A 129 -5.72 -3.79 15.01
C ALA A 129 -5.93 -5.08 14.20
N LEU A 130 -5.13 -6.11 14.44
CA LEU A 130 -5.29 -7.42 13.77
C LEU A 130 -6.58 -8.13 14.16
N ALA A 131 -6.98 -8.08 15.43
CA ALA A 131 -8.24 -8.64 15.91
C ALA A 131 -9.44 -7.94 15.27
N THR A 132 -9.37 -6.62 15.08
CA THR A 132 -10.41 -5.85 14.39
C THR A 132 -10.45 -6.20 12.90
N ALA A 133 -9.31 -6.22 12.22
CA ALA A 133 -9.24 -6.62 10.81
C ALA A 133 -9.75 -8.05 10.58
N ARG A 134 -9.50 -8.98 11.51
CA ARG A 134 -10.00 -10.36 11.41
C ARG A 134 -11.53 -10.40 11.51
N ARG A 135 -12.12 -9.65 12.45
CA ARG A 135 -13.58 -9.53 12.59
C ARG A 135 -14.23 -8.96 11.34
N GLU A 136 -13.67 -7.89 10.76
CA GLU A 136 -14.18 -7.29 9.51
C GLU A 136 -14.15 -8.29 8.34
N VAL A 137 -13.08 -9.08 8.23
CA VAL A 137 -12.98 -10.11 7.17
C VAL A 137 -13.96 -11.25 7.42
N GLU A 138 -14.15 -11.69 8.67
CA GLU A 138 -15.13 -12.72 9.04
C GLU A 138 -16.57 -12.27 8.75
N GLU A 139 -16.91 -11.02 9.07
CA GLU A 139 -18.21 -10.40 8.76
C GLU A 139 -18.42 -10.31 7.24
N ALA A 140 -17.43 -9.82 6.49
CA ALA A 140 -17.49 -9.78 5.03
C ALA A 140 -17.63 -11.18 4.41
N LEU A 141 -17.00 -12.21 4.99
CA LEU A 141 -17.10 -13.58 4.51
C LEU A 141 -18.51 -14.14 4.64
N ALA A 142 -19.22 -13.78 5.72
CA ALA A 142 -20.59 -14.21 5.97
C ALA A 142 -21.56 -13.71 4.89
N GLU A 143 -21.34 -12.48 4.40
CA GLU A 143 -22.19 -11.83 3.40
C GLU A 143 -21.70 -12.04 1.95
N ALA A 144 -20.48 -12.53 1.76
CA ALA A 144 -19.84 -12.55 0.45
C ALA A 144 -20.47 -13.55 -0.55
N PRO A 145 -20.60 -13.15 -1.84
CA PRO A 145 -20.93 -14.06 -2.93
C PRO A 145 -19.80 -15.09 -3.16
N PRO A 146 -20.08 -16.27 -3.73
CA PRO A 146 -19.13 -17.37 -3.83
C PRO A 146 -17.81 -17.01 -4.55
N GLU A 147 -17.87 -16.13 -5.55
CA GLU A 147 -16.67 -15.66 -6.28
C GLU A 147 -15.70 -14.84 -5.42
N ALA A 148 -16.22 -14.11 -4.42
CA ALA A 148 -15.40 -13.28 -3.53
C ALA A 148 -14.87 -14.05 -2.31
N ARG A 149 -15.52 -15.15 -1.93
CA ARG A 149 -15.17 -15.94 -0.73
C ARG A 149 -13.73 -16.43 -0.75
N GLN A 150 -13.26 -16.97 -1.87
CA GLN A 150 -11.89 -17.49 -1.96
C GLN A 150 -10.83 -16.41 -1.68
N ARG A 151 -11.06 -15.16 -2.11
CA ARG A 151 -10.14 -14.04 -1.82
C ARG A 151 -10.16 -13.64 -0.35
N LEU A 152 -11.35 -13.60 0.25
CA LEU A 152 -11.53 -13.26 1.67
C LEU A 152 -10.96 -14.36 2.59
N GLU A 153 -11.12 -15.63 2.24
CA GLU A 153 -10.49 -16.75 2.96
C GLU A 153 -8.97 -16.63 2.94
N ALA A 154 -8.38 -16.37 1.76
CA ALA A 154 -6.94 -16.16 1.64
C ALA A 154 -6.46 -14.95 2.47
N GLN A 155 -7.29 -13.91 2.61
CA GLN A 155 -7.01 -12.75 3.45
C GLN A 155 -7.08 -13.10 4.94
N ARG A 156 -8.11 -13.82 5.38
CA ARG A 156 -8.25 -14.33 6.76
C ARG A 156 -7.04 -15.18 7.15
N ASP A 157 -6.63 -16.11 6.30
CA ASP A 157 -5.51 -17.00 6.57
C ASP A 157 -4.17 -16.24 6.64
N ARG A 158 -4.04 -15.14 5.88
CA ARG A 158 -2.88 -14.24 5.99
C ARG A 158 -2.86 -13.51 7.33
N LEU A 159 -4.00 -12.97 7.78
CA LEU A 159 -4.12 -12.30 9.07
C LEU A 159 -3.83 -13.26 10.24
N ALA A 160 -4.30 -14.51 10.15
CA ALA A 160 -4.00 -15.55 11.14
C ALA A 160 -2.49 -15.78 11.27
N ARG A 161 -1.77 -15.95 10.15
CA ARG A 161 -0.30 -16.10 10.17
C ARG A 161 0.42 -14.89 10.76
N GLN A 162 -0.06 -13.68 10.51
CA GLN A 162 0.52 -12.46 11.09
C GLN A 162 0.32 -12.40 12.60
N TYR A 163 -0.86 -12.80 13.08
CA TYR A 163 -1.15 -12.91 14.50
C TYR A 163 -0.23 -13.93 15.18
N ASP A 164 -0.09 -15.13 14.60
CA ASP A 164 0.79 -16.18 15.14
C ASP A 164 2.26 -15.74 15.19
N GLN A 165 2.73 -15.02 14.18
CA GLN A 165 4.08 -14.44 14.16
C GLN A 165 4.29 -13.42 15.28
N LEU A 166 3.32 -12.55 15.55
CA LEU A 166 3.41 -11.59 16.65
C LEU A 166 3.38 -12.28 18.02
N VAL A 167 2.53 -13.29 18.20
CA VAL A 167 2.50 -14.10 19.42
C VAL A 167 3.86 -14.75 19.67
N ALA A 168 4.45 -15.36 18.64
CA ALA A 168 5.77 -15.98 18.73
C ALA A 168 6.87 -14.96 19.07
N LEU A 169 6.81 -13.74 18.52
CA LEU A 169 7.75 -12.67 18.85
C LEU A 169 7.63 -12.24 20.31
N VAL A 170 6.41 -12.05 20.82
CA VAL A 170 6.19 -11.66 22.23
C VAL A 170 6.70 -12.76 23.16
N GLN A 171 6.41 -14.03 22.89
CA GLN A 171 6.92 -15.15 23.67
C GLN A 171 8.46 -15.21 23.68
N ALA A 172 9.11 -14.90 22.55
CA ALA A 172 10.57 -14.86 22.45
C ALA A 172 11.21 -13.68 23.24
N PHE A 173 10.45 -12.63 23.55
CA PHE A 173 10.91 -11.55 24.41
C PHE A 173 10.76 -11.86 25.91
N GLU A 174 9.88 -12.81 26.27
CA GLU A 174 9.63 -13.22 27.65
C GLU A 174 10.61 -14.31 28.14
N SER A 175 11.25 -15.05 27.21
CA SER A 175 12.25 -16.10 27.47
C SER A 175 13.66 -15.56 27.67
#